data_AF-A0A2S2NG71-F1
#
_entry.id   AF-A0A2S2NG71-F1
#
_cell.length_a   1.000
_cell.length_b   1.000
_cell.length_c   1.000
_cell.angle_alpha   90.00
_cell.angle_beta   90.00
_cell.angle_gamma   90.00
#
_symmetry.space_group_name_H-M   'P 1'
#
loop_
_entity.id
_entity.type
_entity.pdbx_description
1 polymer ?
#
loop_
_entity_poly.entity_id
_entity_poly.type
_entity_poly.pdbx_seq_one_letter_code
_entity_poly.pdbx_strand_id
1 'polypeptide(L)'
;DWCMSVFRFYNFFYTKSLVTTMRSTFDHMIDGLSYYQRILNSERVPILKIKLTLINSEIGIEPTWRMISSALKHVTSNALNVTTTFTRWGFNHIKMTDHFYKKNISKNKDVLAAAKEVKNATRPLKLEIEKVITEYSSKFQDIW
;
A
#
# COMPACT_ATOMS: atom_id res chain seq x y z
N ASP A 1 22.49 -13.84 -33.67
CA ASP A 1 21.34 -12.89 -33.74
C ASP A 1 20.04 -13.40 -33.13
N TRP A 2 19.52 -14.55 -33.55
CA TRP A 2 18.26 -15.10 -33.02
C TRP A 2 18.19 -15.16 -31.48
N CYS A 3 19.22 -15.69 -30.82
CA CYS A 3 19.28 -15.77 -29.35
C CYS A 3 19.20 -14.39 -28.68
N MET A 4 19.84 -13.37 -29.29
CA MET A 4 19.81 -12.00 -28.76
C MET A 4 18.44 -11.35 -28.93
N SER A 5 17.75 -11.62 -30.04
CA SER A 5 16.37 -11.17 -30.25
C SER A 5 15.42 -11.79 -29.24
N VAL A 6 15.47 -13.12 -29.05
CA VAL A 6 14.65 -13.84 -28.06
C VAL A 6 14.89 -13.30 -26.65
N PHE A 7 16.15 -13.06 -26.27
CA PHE A 7 16.50 -12.47 -24.98
C PHE A 7 15.93 -11.06 -24.78
N ARG A 8 15.97 -10.21 -25.82
CA ARG A 8 15.39 -8.86 -25.77
C ARG A 8 13.87 -8.90 -25.59
N PHE A 9 13.17 -9.77 -26.32
CA PHE A 9 11.72 -9.96 -26.18
C PHE A 9 11.34 -10.46 -24.80
N TYR A 10 12.05 -11.48 -24.29
CA TYR A 10 11.85 -11.98 -22.94
C TYR A 10 12.00 -10.87 -21.90
N ASN A 11 13.08 -10.07 -21.99
CA ASN A 11 13.31 -8.96 -21.07
C ASN A 11 12.18 -7.94 -21.14
N PHE A 12 11.76 -7.55 -22.35
CA PHE A 12 10.68 -6.58 -22.54
C PHE A 12 9.38 -7.03 -21.89
N PHE A 13 8.93 -8.26 -22.16
CA PHE A 13 7.70 -8.78 -21.56
C PHE A 13 7.83 -8.96 -20.05
N TYR A 14 8.99 -9.43 -19.57
CA TYR A 14 9.26 -9.53 -18.14
C TYR A 14 9.22 -8.17 -17.44
N THR A 15 9.83 -7.12 -18.02
CA THR A 15 9.73 -5.73 -17.51
C THR A 15 8.27 -5.32 -17.41
N LYS A 16 7.53 -5.49 -18.50
CA LYS A 16 6.15 -5.02 -18.63
C LYS A 16 5.26 -5.72 -17.61
N SER A 17 5.36 -7.04 -17.48
CA SER A 17 4.62 -7.81 -16.47
C SER A 17 4.92 -7.34 -15.06
N LEU A 18 6.19 -7.12 -14.69
CA LEU A 18 6.51 -6.62 -13.35
C LEU A 18 5.92 -5.24 -13.07
N VAL A 19 5.99 -4.32 -14.03
CA VAL A 19 5.40 -2.98 -13.90
C VAL A 19 3.88 -3.08 -13.74
N THR A 20 3.21 -3.89 -14.58
CA THR A 20 1.75 -4.09 -14.50
C THR A 20 1.33 -4.73 -13.18
N THR A 21 2.03 -5.76 -12.72
CA THR A 21 1.74 -6.40 -11.42
C THR A 21 1.91 -5.42 -10.27
N MET A 22 2.95 -4.59 -10.30
CA MET A 22 3.17 -3.58 -9.28
C MET A 22 2.07 -2.52 -9.26
N ARG A 23 1.69 -2.02 -10.43
CA ARG A 23 0.59 -1.07 -10.56
C ARG A 23 -0.72 -1.67 -10.03
N SER A 24 -1.07 -2.86 -10.49
CA SER A 24 -2.27 -3.59 -10.04
C SER A 24 -2.26 -3.83 -8.52
N THR A 25 -1.09 -4.11 -7.93
CA THR A 25 -0.98 -4.24 -6.46
C THR A 25 -1.34 -2.94 -5.76
N PHE A 26 -0.84 -1.80 -6.23
CA PHE A 26 -1.18 -0.50 -5.65
C PHE A 26 -2.62 -0.08 -5.91
N ASP A 27 -3.16 -0.37 -7.09
CA ASP A 27 -4.58 -0.14 -7.43
C ASP A 27 -5.48 -0.91 -6.45
N HIS A 28 -5.18 -2.19 -6.18
CA HIS A 28 -5.90 -2.98 -5.19
C HIS A 28 -5.75 -2.45 -3.76
N MET A 29 -4.60 -1.89 -3.39
CA MET A 29 -4.44 -1.22 -2.10
C MET A 29 -5.32 0.04 -1.99
N ILE A 30 -5.41 0.83 -3.07
CA ILE A 30 -6.27 2.02 -3.14
C ILE A 30 -7.74 1.61 -3.02
N ASP A 31 -8.16 0.61 -3.79
CA ASP A 31 -9.51 0.09 -3.75
C ASP A 31 -9.87 -0.44 -2.37
N GLY A 32 -8.96 -1.18 -1.72
CA GLY A 32 -9.14 -1.69 -0.36
C GLY A 32 -9.27 -0.59 0.71
N LEU A 33 -8.72 0.60 0.47
CA LEU A 33 -8.88 1.77 1.35
C LEU A 33 -10.19 2.52 1.08
N SER A 34 -10.82 2.32 -0.08
CA SER A 34 -12.08 2.98 -0.42
C SER A 34 -13.22 2.59 0.54
N TYR A 35 -14.10 3.54 0.82
CA TYR A 35 -15.22 3.34 1.75
C TYR A 35 -16.14 2.17 1.36
N TYR A 36 -16.55 2.13 0.08
CA TYR A 36 -17.43 1.09 -0.44
C TYR A 36 -16.82 -0.31 -0.30
N GLN A 37 -15.54 -0.46 -0.63
CA GLN A 37 -14.86 -1.74 -0.59
C GLN A 37 -14.58 -2.19 0.86
N ARG A 38 -14.36 -1.27 1.79
CA ARG A 38 -14.25 -1.58 3.23
C ARG A 38 -15.56 -2.12 3.80
N ILE A 39 -16.71 -1.59 3.37
CA ILE A 39 -18.03 -2.09 3.78
C ILE A 39 -18.29 -3.46 3.20
N LEU A 40 -18.13 -3.61 1.88
CA LEU A 40 -18.40 -4.87 1.18
C LEU A 40 -17.55 -6.03 1.69
N ASN A 41 -16.32 -5.76 2.11
CA ASN A 41 -15.41 -6.79 2.61
C ASN A 41 -15.35 -6.88 4.14
N SER A 42 -16.20 -6.16 4.87
CA SER A 42 -16.11 -6.08 6.33
C SER A 42 -16.20 -7.43 7.05
N GLU A 43 -16.86 -8.42 6.43
CA GLU A 43 -16.98 -9.78 6.97
C GLU A 43 -15.93 -10.77 6.42
N ARG A 44 -15.17 -10.38 5.38
CA ARG A 44 -14.31 -11.31 4.60
C ARG A 44 -12.81 -11.08 4.76
N VAL A 45 -12.39 -9.90 5.21
CA VAL A 45 -10.96 -9.57 5.39
C VAL A 45 -10.70 -8.97 6.77
N PRO A 46 -9.50 -9.18 7.35
CA PRO A 46 -9.13 -8.51 8.58
C PRO A 46 -9.16 -6.99 8.38
N ILE A 47 -10.09 -6.32 9.07
CA ILE A 47 -10.19 -4.86 9.09
C ILE A 47 -9.27 -4.32 10.19
N LEU A 48 -8.65 -3.17 9.92
CA LEU A 48 -8.03 -2.35 10.97
C LEU A 48 -9.08 -2.01 12.04
N LYS A 49 -8.92 -2.60 13.23
CA LYS A 49 -9.75 -2.28 14.39
C LYS A 49 -9.16 -1.06 15.10
N ILE A 50 -9.99 -0.05 15.30
CA ILE A 50 -9.63 1.17 16.04
C ILE A 50 -10.54 1.22 17.27
N LYS A 51 -9.92 1.31 18.44
CA LYS A 51 -10.61 1.46 19.72
C LYS A 51 -10.69 2.95 20.06
N LEU A 52 -11.88 3.42 20.46
CA LEU A 52 -12.02 4.72 21.11
C LEU A 52 -11.53 4.61 22.55
N THR A 53 -10.69 5.54 22.97
CA THR A 53 -10.10 5.56 24.32
C THR A 53 -10.39 6.90 24.97
N LEU A 54 -10.68 6.90 26.27
CA LEU A 54 -10.77 8.11 27.06
C LEU A 54 -9.52 8.19 27.94
N ILE A 55 -8.68 9.20 27.72
CA ILE A 55 -7.45 9.41 28.49
C ILE A 55 -7.46 10.87 28.95
N ASN A 56 -7.35 11.10 30.27
CA ASN A 56 -7.36 12.45 30.86
C ASN A 56 -8.57 13.30 30.42
N SER A 57 -9.76 12.70 30.38
CA SER A 57 -11.00 13.33 29.89
C SER A 57 -10.98 13.75 28.42
N GLU A 58 -9.99 13.32 27.63
CA GLU A 58 -9.94 13.52 26.19
C GLU A 58 -10.24 12.21 25.45
N ILE A 59 -11.12 12.29 24.46
CA ILE A 59 -11.42 11.17 23.57
C ILE A 59 -10.32 11.07 22.52
N GLY A 60 -9.68 9.90 22.47
CA GLY A 60 -8.65 9.54 21.52
C GLY A 60 -8.94 8.21 20.84
N ILE A 61 -7.95 7.75 20.07
CA ILE A 61 -8.01 6.47 19.36
C ILE A 61 -6.74 5.65 19.57
N GLU A 62 -6.93 4.34 19.69
CA GLU A 62 -5.86 3.36 19.75
C GLU A 62 -6.11 2.25 18.71
N PRO A 63 -5.18 2.00 17.77
CA PRO A 63 -3.90 2.69 17.57
C PRO A 63 -4.07 4.14 17.06
N THR A 64 -3.12 5.01 17.39
CA THR A 64 -3.15 6.42 16.95
C THR A 64 -3.07 6.53 15.42
N TRP A 65 -3.57 7.63 14.85
CA TRP A 65 -3.44 7.89 13.41
C TRP A 65 -1.98 7.84 12.92
N ARG A 66 -1.03 8.29 13.74
CA ARG A 66 0.40 8.23 13.41
C ARG A 66 0.87 6.78 13.23
N MET A 67 0.44 5.86 14.11
CA MET A 67 0.74 4.44 14.01
C MET A 67 0.10 3.82 12.78
N ILE A 68 -1.18 4.11 12.53
CA ILE A 68 -1.91 3.64 11.34
C ILE A 68 -1.22 4.10 10.06
N SER A 69 -0.92 5.41 9.96
CA SER A 69 -0.24 5.99 8.81
C SER A 69 1.16 5.41 8.60
N SER A 70 1.89 5.14 9.69
CA SER A 70 3.21 4.50 9.62
C SER A 70 3.12 3.06 9.12
N ALA A 71 2.15 2.28 9.62
CA ALA A 71 1.93 0.91 9.18
C ALA A 71 1.57 0.86 7.68
N LEU A 72 0.66 1.74 7.23
CA LEU A 72 0.30 1.85 5.82
C LEU A 72 1.50 2.20 4.93
N LYS A 73 2.32 3.19 5.34
CA LYS A 73 3.55 3.54 4.63
C LYS A 73 4.53 2.36 4.54
N HIS A 74 4.67 1.60 5.62
CA HIS A 74 5.53 0.43 5.66
C HIS A 74 5.05 -0.66 4.68
N VAL A 75 3.74 -0.93 4.66
CA VAL A 75 3.14 -1.88 3.69
C VAL A 75 3.35 -1.40 2.25
N THR A 76 3.11 -0.12 1.94
CA THR A 76 3.36 0.45 0.61
C THR A 76 4.83 0.35 0.21
N SER A 77 5.76 0.63 1.14
CA SER A 77 7.19 0.51 0.91
C SER A 77 7.62 -0.95 0.67
N ASN A 78 7.05 -1.89 1.40
CA ASN A 78 7.34 -3.31 1.21
C ASN A 78 6.82 -3.81 -0.14
N ALA A 79 5.60 -3.43 -0.52
CA ALA A 79 5.07 -3.70 -1.85
C ALA A 79 5.98 -3.10 -2.94
N LEU A 80 6.48 -1.87 -2.76
CA LEU A 80 7.41 -1.23 -3.69
C LEU A 80 8.69 -2.04 -3.89
N ASN A 81 9.20 -2.66 -2.83
CA ASN A 81 10.45 -3.41 -2.84
C ASN A 81 10.29 -4.89 -3.18
N VAL A 82 9.08 -5.46 -3.19
CA VAL A 82 8.85 -6.90 -3.42
C VAL A 82 9.39 -7.38 -4.76
N THR A 83 9.44 -6.50 -5.77
CA THR A 83 10.00 -6.85 -7.08
C THR A 83 11.49 -7.20 -7.02
N THR A 84 12.22 -6.71 -6.02
CA THR A 84 13.64 -6.99 -5.83
C THR A 84 13.91 -8.40 -5.31
N THR A 85 12.90 -9.10 -4.76
CA THR A 85 13.05 -10.45 -4.20
C THR A 85 12.69 -11.56 -5.18
N PHE A 86 12.01 -11.25 -6.29
CA PHE A 86 11.75 -12.28 -7.31
C PHE A 86 13.06 -12.77 -7.91
N THR A 87 13.11 -14.04 -8.30
CA THR A 87 14.22 -14.56 -9.11
C THR A 87 13.74 -14.72 -10.54
N ARG A 88 14.47 -14.15 -11.50
CA ARG A 88 14.08 -14.24 -12.91
C ARG A 88 14.39 -15.64 -13.45
N TRP A 89 13.42 -16.25 -14.12
CA TRP A 89 13.54 -17.62 -14.59
C TRP A 89 14.71 -17.78 -15.57
N GLY A 90 15.61 -18.72 -15.29
CA GLY A 90 16.84 -18.93 -16.05
C GLY A 90 18.03 -18.04 -15.64
N PHE A 91 17.87 -17.14 -14.65
CA PHE A 91 18.91 -16.18 -14.23
C PHE A 91 19.36 -16.35 -12.78
N ASN A 92 19.17 -17.54 -12.21
CA ASN A 92 19.56 -17.87 -10.83
C ASN A 92 21.06 -17.62 -10.55
N HIS A 93 21.90 -17.59 -11.59
CA HIS A 93 23.34 -17.41 -11.55
C HIS A 93 23.79 -15.93 -11.64
N ILE A 94 22.90 -14.97 -11.91
CA ILE A 94 23.26 -13.55 -12.11
C ILE A 94 22.52 -12.61 -11.14
N LYS A 95 22.63 -12.90 -9.84
CA LYS A 95 21.85 -12.24 -8.78
C LYS A 95 22.10 -10.72 -8.66
N MET A 96 23.33 -10.25 -8.83
CA MET A 96 23.67 -8.83 -8.64
C MET A 96 23.08 -7.92 -9.74
N THR A 97 23.27 -8.24 -11.02
CA THR A 97 22.75 -7.40 -12.12
C THR A 97 21.22 -7.47 -12.20
N ASP A 98 20.63 -8.62 -11.85
CA ASP A 98 19.18 -8.81 -11.78
C ASP A 98 18.56 -7.95 -10.67
N HIS A 99 19.23 -7.82 -9.52
CA HIS A 99 18.83 -6.90 -8.45
C HIS A 99 18.81 -5.42 -8.89
N PHE A 100 19.86 -4.95 -9.58
CA PHE A 100 19.89 -3.56 -10.09
C PHE A 100 18.79 -3.29 -11.12
N TYR A 101 18.55 -4.24 -12.02
CA TYR A 101 17.46 -4.17 -12.99
C TYR A 101 16.09 -4.09 -12.30
N LYS A 102 15.84 -4.91 -11.28
CA LYS A 102 14.59 -4.91 -10.50
C LYS A 102 14.41 -3.63 -9.68
N LYS A 103 15.48 -3.08 -9.13
CA LYS A 103 15.47 -1.78 -8.44
C LYS A 103 15.07 -0.63 -9.38
N ASN A 104 15.26 -0.77 -10.70
CA ASN A 104 14.77 0.22 -11.66
C ASN A 104 13.27 0.09 -11.94
N ILE A 105 12.69 -1.10 -11.77
CA ILE A 105 11.24 -1.32 -11.87
C ILE A 105 10.49 -0.55 -10.78
N SER A 106 10.97 -0.60 -9.54
CA SER A 106 10.37 0.16 -8.43
C SER A 106 10.50 1.69 -8.58
N LYS A 107 11.42 2.15 -9.44
CA LYS A 107 11.59 3.56 -9.83
C LYS A 107 10.82 3.94 -11.09
N ASN A 108 10.09 3.01 -11.71
CA ASN A 108 9.27 3.31 -12.86
C ASN A 108 8.24 4.39 -12.50
N LYS A 109 8.02 5.36 -13.40
CA LYS A 109 7.13 6.51 -13.15
C LYS A 109 5.70 6.09 -12.81
N ASP A 110 5.17 5.08 -13.50
CA ASP A 110 3.80 4.59 -13.29
C ASP A 110 3.68 3.92 -11.93
N VAL A 111 4.69 3.14 -11.54
CA VAL A 111 4.76 2.46 -10.23
C VAL A 111 4.86 3.49 -9.10
N LEU A 112 5.71 4.51 -9.25
CA LEU A 112 5.87 5.59 -8.26
C LEU A 112 4.62 6.47 -8.16
N ALA A 113 3.93 6.71 -9.28
CA ALA A 113 2.67 7.44 -9.29
C ALA A 113 1.60 6.67 -8.51
N ALA A 114 1.39 5.39 -8.81
CA ALA A 114 0.45 4.53 -8.10
C ALA A 114 0.77 4.43 -6.59
N ALA A 115 2.05 4.28 -6.22
CA ALA A 115 2.46 4.26 -4.81
C ALA A 115 2.16 5.59 -4.08
N LYS A 116 2.27 6.73 -4.76
CA LYS A 116 1.88 8.04 -4.21
C LYS A 116 0.36 8.15 -4.06
N GLU A 117 -0.41 7.58 -4.99
CA GLU A 117 -1.86 7.58 -4.91
C GLU A 117 -2.38 6.79 -3.70
N VAL A 118 -1.71 5.69 -3.31
CA VAL A 118 -2.01 4.98 -2.05
C VAL A 118 -1.97 5.93 -0.85
N LYS A 119 -0.96 6.81 -0.78
CA LYS A 119 -0.86 7.80 0.31
C LYS A 119 -2.07 8.76 0.29
N ASN A 120 -2.49 9.21 -0.88
CA ASN A 120 -3.66 10.09 -1.02
C ASN A 120 -4.95 9.37 -0.63
N ALA A 121 -5.09 8.08 -0.96
CA ALA A 121 -6.22 7.24 -0.59
C ALA A 121 -6.38 7.05 0.93
N THR A 122 -5.35 7.33 1.74
CA THR A 122 -5.46 7.31 3.21
C THR A 122 -6.15 8.55 3.80
N ARG A 123 -6.29 9.64 3.03
CA ARG A 123 -6.84 10.91 3.54
C ARG A 123 -8.31 10.80 3.95
N PRO A 124 -9.22 10.17 3.17
CA PRO A 124 -10.60 9.97 3.60
C PRO A 124 -10.70 9.19 4.92
N LEU A 125 -9.88 8.15 5.10
CA LEU A 125 -9.84 7.37 6.34
C LEU A 125 -9.47 8.24 7.55
N LYS A 126 -8.50 9.15 7.41
CA LYS A 126 -8.14 10.11 8.47
C LYS A 126 -9.33 10.98 8.87
N LEU A 127 -10.05 11.52 7.89
CA LEU A 127 -11.18 12.41 8.10
C LEU A 127 -12.36 11.67 8.75
N GLU A 128 -12.60 10.41 8.37
CA GLU A 128 -13.62 9.57 9.02
C GLU A 128 -13.31 9.36 10.50
N ILE A 129 -12.05 9.04 10.83
CA ILE A 129 -11.60 8.89 12.22
C ILE A 129 -11.78 10.19 12.99
N GLU A 130 -11.33 11.32 12.45
CA GLU A 130 -11.45 12.64 13.08
C GLU A 130 -12.91 13.05 13.28
N LYS A 131 -13.79 12.70 12.32
CA LYS A 131 -15.23 12.93 12.43
C LYS A 131 -15.83 12.13 13.59
N VAL A 132 -15.49 10.84 13.71
CA VAL A 132 -15.97 10.00 14.82
C VAL A 132 -15.50 10.56 16.16
N ILE A 133 -14.23 10.93 16.29
CA ILE A 133 -13.71 11.55 17.52
C ILE A 133 -14.49 12.82 17.85
N THR A 134 -14.68 13.71 16.87
CA THR A 134 -15.39 14.99 17.06
C THR A 134 -16.86 14.78 17.46
N GLU A 135 -17.53 13.80 16.86
CA GLU A 135 -18.92 13.46 17.18
C GLU A 135 -19.06 12.93 18.60
N TYR A 136 -18.16 12.05 19.03
CA TYR A 136 -18.18 11.52 20.39
C TYR A 136 -17.77 12.58 21.41
N SER A 137 -16.77 13.41 21.12
CA SER A 137 -16.39 14.50 22.01
C SER A 137 -17.55 15.48 22.18
N SER A 138 -18.16 15.95 21.09
CA SER A 138 -19.26 16.92 21.20
C SER A 138 -20.52 16.39 21.90
N LYS A 139 -20.82 15.09 21.81
CA LYS A 139 -22.02 14.49 22.42
C LYS A 139 -21.84 14.09 23.88
N PHE A 140 -20.64 13.68 24.27
CA PHE A 140 -20.43 13.02 25.56
C PHE A 140 -19.49 13.80 26.47
N GLN A 141 -18.75 14.80 25.99
CA GLN A 141 -17.81 15.57 26.81
C GLN A 141 -18.51 16.36 27.92
N ASP A 142 -19.79 16.73 27.75
CA ASP A 142 -20.58 17.40 28.81
C ASP A 142 -21.13 16.42 29.87
N ILE A 143 -21.06 15.11 29.64
CA ILE A 143 -21.51 14.07 30.58
C ILE A 143 -20.37 13.65 31.54
N TRP A 144 -19.12 14.00 31.22
CA TRP A 144 -17.90 13.62 31.95
C TRP A 144 -17.21 14.82 32.59
#